data_AF-K8ZVV6-F1
#
_entry.id   AF-K8ZVV6-F1
#
_cell.length_a   1.000
_cell.length_b   1.000
_cell.length_c   1.000
_cell.angle_alpha   90.00
_cell.angle_beta   90.00
_cell.angle_gamma   90.00
#
_symmetry.space_group_name_H-M   'P 1'
#
loop_
_entity.id
_entity.type
_entity.pdbx_description
1 polymer ?
#
loop_
_entity_poly.entity_id
_entity_poly.type
_entity_poly.pdbx_seq_one_letter_code
_entity_poly.pdbx_strand_id
1 'polypeptide(L)'
;MQSVFVLPNLLKVYKALIWVTLYAAALHFFDNVYFFFQYPEPAWLTREIVALLWIPIALMAHRAVDLIYIGKINHSFTVIHSFVLANWISLGHYLFACPQEVSTRINIAIFIQTSMACILFIMTLWLQFTRYPKSLAFAKKAWFKNIVMYVVLIIILESIFPSNFHDWWYTWLIPSNPH
;
A
#
# COMPACT_ATOMS: atom_id res chain seq x y z
N MET A 1 6.99 3.31 -35.37
CA MET A 1 6.16 2.09 -35.22
C MET A 1 6.47 1.42 -33.89
N GLN A 2 5.65 1.61 -32.85
CA GLN A 2 5.73 0.76 -31.65
C GLN A 2 5.07 -0.57 -32.03
N SER A 3 5.84 -1.67 -32.02
CA SER A 3 5.33 -2.95 -32.52
C SER A 3 4.13 -3.40 -31.68
N VAL A 4 3.06 -3.78 -32.39
CA VAL A 4 1.77 -4.21 -31.83
C VAL A 4 1.92 -5.38 -30.85
N PHE A 5 3.03 -6.13 -30.92
CA PHE A 5 3.37 -7.27 -30.07
C PHE A 5 3.92 -6.92 -28.67
N VAL A 6 4.42 -5.70 -28.43
CA VAL A 6 5.02 -5.33 -27.13
C VAL A 6 3.95 -5.04 -26.07
N LEU A 7 2.85 -4.40 -26.46
CA LEU A 7 1.81 -3.96 -25.53
C LEU A 7 1.05 -5.13 -24.85
N PRO A 8 0.65 -6.21 -25.56
CA PRO A 8 0.00 -7.36 -24.94
C PRO A 8 0.87 -8.07 -23.90
N ASN A 9 2.17 -8.24 -24.20
CA ASN A 9 3.10 -8.88 -23.26
C ASN A 9 3.35 -8.00 -22.03
N LEU A 10 3.43 -6.68 -22.22
CA LEU A 10 3.57 -5.71 -21.15
C LEU A 10 2.37 -5.71 -20.19
N LEU A 11 1.14 -5.80 -20.72
CA LEU A 11 -0.06 -5.92 -19.91
C LEU A 11 -0.16 -7.27 -19.18
N LYS A 12 0.41 -8.35 -19.73
CA LYS A 12 0.55 -9.63 -18.99
C LYS A 12 1.47 -9.47 -17.78
N VAL A 13 2.65 -8.85 -17.98
CA VAL A 13 3.58 -8.55 -16.88
C VAL A 13 2.92 -7.65 -15.83
N TYR A 14 2.19 -6.62 -16.27
CA TYR A 14 1.49 -5.71 -15.35
C TYR A 14 0.45 -6.43 -14.50
N LYS A 15 -0.39 -7.29 -15.11
CA LYS A 15 -1.34 -8.12 -14.37
C LYS A 15 -0.65 -9.08 -13.39
N ALA A 16 0.43 -9.72 -13.82
CA ALA A 16 1.20 -10.60 -12.94
C ALA A 16 1.75 -9.83 -11.73
N LEU A 17 2.27 -8.62 -11.97
CA LEU A 17 2.75 -7.75 -10.90
C LEU A 17 1.65 -7.37 -9.90
N ILE A 18 0.44 -7.05 -10.37
CA ILE A 18 -0.73 -6.81 -9.49
C ILE A 18 -0.98 -8.01 -8.58
N TRP A 19 -0.97 -9.24 -9.14
CA TRP A 19 -1.17 -10.46 -8.35
C TRP A 19 -0.04 -10.73 -7.37
N VAL A 20 1.22 -10.56 -7.77
CA VAL A 20 2.37 -10.74 -6.87
C VAL A 20 2.32 -9.71 -5.74
N THR A 21 1.96 -8.45 -6.01
CA THR A 21 1.75 -7.44 -4.97
C THR A 21 0.60 -7.84 -4.03
N LEU A 22 -0.49 -8.41 -4.55
CA LEU A 22 -1.57 -8.94 -3.70
C LEU A 22 -1.07 -10.07 -2.79
N TYR A 23 -0.30 -11.03 -3.31
CA TYR A 23 0.23 -12.13 -2.49
C TYR A 23 1.26 -11.64 -1.45
N ALA A 24 2.08 -10.64 -1.79
CA ALA A 24 2.95 -9.97 -0.83
C ALA A 24 2.17 -9.30 0.29
N ALA A 25 1.07 -8.62 -0.06
CA ALA A 25 0.15 -8.04 0.91
C ALA A 25 -0.53 -9.11 1.78
N ALA A 26 -0.94 -10.22 1.18
CA ALA A 26 -1.55 -11.35 1.88
C ALA A 26 -0.60 -11.91 2.95
N LEU A 27 0.67 -12.10 2.61
CA LEU A 27 1.69 -12.60 3.55
C LEU A 27 1.75 -11.74 4.80
N HIS A 28 1.85 -10.42 4.63
CA HIS A 28 1.88 -9.49 5.75
C HIS A 28 0.55 -9.45 6.52
N PHE A 29 -0.60 -9.40 5.83
CA PHE A 29 -1.91 -9.39 6.48
C PHE A 29 -2.16 -10.64 7.32
N PHE A 30 -1.85 -11.83 6.78
CA PHE A 30 -2.04 -13.07 7.53
C PHE A 30 -1.04 -13.18 8.68
N ASP A 31 0.23 -12.79 8.50
CA ASP A 31 1.19 -12.73 9.63
C ASP A 31 0.67 -11.80 10.74
N ASN A 32 0.15 -10.63 10.36
CA ASN A 32 -0.45 -9.67 11.27
C ASN A 32 -1.66 -10.24 12.02
N VAL A 33 -2.58 -10.93 11.34
CA VAL A 33 -3.73 -11.57 12.00
C VAL A 33 -3.27 -12.66 12.98
N TYR A 34 -2.39 -13.57 12.56
CA TYR A 34 -1.95 -14.70 13.39
C TYR A 34 -1.12 -14.25 14.61
N PHE A 35 -0.24 -13.27 14.41
CA PHE A 35 0.69 -12.78 15.43
C PHE A 35 0.35 -11.36 15.89
N PHE A 36 -0.93 -10.99 15.87
CA PHE A 36 -1.41 -9.62 16.13
C PHE A 36 -0.78 -8.94 17.35
N PHE A 37 -0.66 -9.66 18.48
CA PHE A 37 -0.07 -9.10 19.70
C PHE A 37 1.44 -8.83 19.64
N GLN A 38 2.12 -9.25 18.58
CA GLN A 38 3.53 -8.96 18.32
C GLN A 38 3.71 -7.75 17.40
N TYR A 39 2.63 -7.26 16.77
CA TYR A 39 2.67 -6.10 15.91
C TYR A 39 2.50 -4.80 16.72
N PRO A 40 3.24 -3.75 16.36
CA PRO A 40 3.01 -2.42 16.91
C PRO A 40 1.81 -1.80 16.17
N GLU A 41 0.68 -1.73 16.88
CA GLU A 41 -0.60 -1.34 16.31
C GLU A 41 -1.23 -0.16 17.05
N PRO A 42 -2.05 0.66 16.36
CA PRO A 42 -2.83 1.68 17.02
C PRO A 42 -3.93 1.07 17.90
N ALA A 43 -4.39 1.83 18.90
CA ALA A 43 -5.34 1.38 19.91
C ALA A 43 -6.71 0.97 19.36
N TRP A 44 -7.13 1.53 18.21
CA TRP A 44 -8.39 1.21 17.55
C TRP A 44 -8.33 -0.07 16.71
N LEU A 45 -7.15 -0.58 16.39
CA LEU A 45 -7.03 -1.73 15.50
C LEU A 45 -7.10 -3.02 16.30
N THR A 46 -7.88 -3.98 15.81
CA THR A 46 -7.95 -5.33 16.36
C THR A 46 -7.64 -6.35 15.27
N ARG A 47 -7.33 -7.59 15.67
CA ARG A 47 -7.12 -8.72 14.76
C ARG A 47 -8.25 -8.87 13.75
N GLU A 48 -9.50 -8.76 14.20
CA GLU A 48 -10.69 -8.90 13.36
C GLU A 48 -10.79 -7.77 12.35
N ILE A 49 -10.47 -6.54 12.75
CA ILE A 49 -10.44 -5.38 11.86
C ILE A 49 -9.36 -5.58 10.79
N VAL A 50 -8.16 -6.04 11.15
CA VAL A 50 -7.10 -6.38 10.18
C VAL A 50 -7.59 -7.43 9.19
N ALA A 51 -8.22 -8.51 9.66
CA ALA A 51 -8.77 -9.54 8.79
C ALA A 51 -9.84 -8.99 7.83
N LEU A 52 -10.67 -8.05 8.29
CA LEU A 52 -11.68 -7.39 7.45
C LEU A 52 -11.06 -6.43 6.42
N LEU A 53 -9.99 -5.71 6.78
CA LEU A 53 -9.29 -4.79 5.88
C LEU A 53 -8.61 -5.49 4.69
N TRP A 54 -8.34 -6.79 4.80
CA TRP A 54 -7.86 -7.60 3.67
C TRP A 54 -8.86 -7.65 2.50
N ILE A 55 -10.15 -7.72 2.79
CA ILE A 55 -11.22 -7.89 1.78
C ILE A 55 -11.21 -6.75 0.75
N PRO A 56 -11.29 -5.45 1.13
CA PRO A 56 -11.25 -4.37 0.14
C PRO A 56 -9.93 -4.33 -0.64
N ILE A 57 -8.80 -4.72 -0.04
CA ILE A 57 -7.49 -4.80 -0.72
C ILE A 57 -7.52 -5.87 -1.82
N ALA A 58 -8.02 -7.07 -1.51
CA ALA A 58 -8.20 -8.13 -2.49
C ALA A 58 -9.16 -7.71 -3.61
N LEU A 59 -10.30 -7.11 -3.27
CA LEU A 59 -11.28 -6.63 -4.25
C LEU A 59 -10.69 -5.55 -5.17
N MET A 60 -9.84 -4.65 -4.66
CA MET A 60 -9.15 -3.65 -5.49
C MET A 60 -8.21 -4.31 -6.51
N ALA A 61 -7.41 -5.29 -6.10
CA ALA A 61 -6.51 -6.00 -7.00
C ALA A 61 -7.27 -6.75 -8.11
N HIS A 62 -8.31 -7.50 -7.74
CA HIS A 62 -9.22 -8.16 -8.68
C HIS A 62 -9.85 -7.15 -9.66
N ARG A 63 -10.41 -6.06 -9.12
CA ARG A 63 -11.07 -5.04 -9.93
C ARG A 63 -10.13 -4.37 -10.92
N ALA A 64 -8.89 -4.11 -10.53
CA ALA A 64 -7.89 -3.56 -11.45
C ALA A 64 -7.63 -4.52 -12.62
N VAL A 65 -7.46 -5.81 -12.33
CA VAL A 65 -7.25 -6.84 -13.36
C VAL A 65 -8.46 -6.99 -14.27
N ASP A 66 -9.68 -6.98 -13.74
CA ASP A 66 -10.92 -7.00 -14.53
C ASP A 66 -11.03 -5.81 -15.48
N LEU A 67 -10.69 -4.61 -14.99
CA LEU A 67 -10.69 -3.39 -15.81
C LEU A 67 -9.69 -3.48 -16.98
N ILE A 68 -8.57 -4.17 -16.80
CA ILE A 68 -7.61 -4.44 -17.89
C ILE A 68 -8.23 -5.42 -18.89
N TYR A 69 -8.88 -6.49 -18.43
CA TYR A 69 -9.53 -7.48 -19.32
C TYR A 69 -10.63 -6.87 -20.19
N ILE A 70 -11.45 -5.98 -19.64
CA ILE A 70 -12.52 -5.31 -20.39
C ILE A 70 -12.05 -4.06 -21.15
N GLY A 71 -10.73 -3.84 -21.28
CA GLY A 71 -10.14 -2.73 -22.05
C GLY A 71 -10.23 -1.35 -21.38
N LYS A 72 -10.74 -1.24 -20.15
CA LYS A 72 -10.84 0.01 -19.38
C LYS A 72 -9.56 0.33 -18.60
N ILE A 73 -8.41 0.24 -19.26
CA ILE A 73 -7.07 0.34 -18.64
C ILE A 73 -6.86 1.66 -17.87
N ASN A 74 -7.35 2.79 -18.40
CA ASN A 74 -7.25 4.08 -17.71
C ASN A 74 -7.89 4.07 -16.31
N HIS A 75 -9.01 3.35 -16.14
CA HIS A 75 -9.68 3.21 -14.84
C HIS A 75 -8.94 2.23 -13.94
N SER A 76 -8.28 1.21 -14.51
CA SER A 76 -7.42 0.31 -13.74
C SER A 76 -6.35 1.08 -12.99
N PHE A 77 -5.71 2.07 -13.61
CA PHE A 77 -4.66 2.85 -12.93
C PHE A 77 -5.19 3.58 -11.69
N THR A 78 -6.41 4.13 -11.73
CA THR A 78 -7.03 4.75 -10.55
C THR A 78 -7.21 3.75 -9.41
N VAL A 79 -7.64 2.52 -9.71
CA VAL A 79 -7.76 1.46 -8.69
C VAL A 79 -6.38 1.07 -8.15
N ILE A 80 -5.38 0.95 -9.03
CA ILE A 80 -4.01 0.60 -8.63
C ILE A 80 -3.37 1.66 -7.73
N HIS A 81 -3.59 2.95 -7.97
CA HIS A 81 -3.12 3.99 -7.05
C HIS A 81 -3.71 3.84 -5.65
N SER A 82 -4.98 3.44 -5.55
CA SER A 82 -5.64 3.18 -4.26
C SER A 82 -5.10 1.93 -3.58
N PHE A 83 -4.88 0.87 -4.36
CA PHE A 83 -4.28 -0.38 -3.90
C PHE A 83 -2.84 -0.18 -3.41
N VAL A 84 -2.00 0.56 -4.15
CA VAL A 84 -0.63 0.92 -3.74
C VAL A 84 -0.64 1.69 -2.43
N LEU A 85 -1.49 2.73 -2.31
CA LEU A 85 -1.57 3.52 -1.08
C LEU A 85 -1.97 2.65 0.12
N ALA A 86 -2.98 1.77 -0.05
CA ALA A 86 -3.38 0.82 0.99
C ALA A 86 -2.23 -0.10 1.43
N ASN A 87 -1.36 -0.50 0.50
CA ASN A 87 -0.18 -1.30 0.82
C ASN A 87 0.88 -0.49 1.59
N TRP A 88 1.06 0.79 1.31
CA TRP A 88 2.02 1.64 2.03
C TRP A 88 1.60 1.98 3.45
N ILE A 89 0.33 1.83 3.82
CA ILE A 89 -0.14 2.02 5.19
C ILE A 89 0.55 1.06 6.18
N SER A 90 1.06 -0.09 5.71
CA SER A 90 1.89 -0.98 6.54
C SER A 90 3.16 -0.33 7.09
N LEU A 91 3.69 0.72 6.45
CA LEU A 91 4.79 1.52 7.03
C LEU A 91 4.37 2.23 8.32
N GLY A 92 3.05 2.40 8.53
CA GLY A 92 2.47 2.98 9.72
C GLY A 92 2.76 2.19 11.01
N HIS A 93 3.13 0.90 10.93
CA HIS A 93 3.61 0.16 12.11
C HIS A 93 4.80 0.85 12.78
N TYR A 94 5.64 1.50 11.98
CA TYR A 94 6.78 2.25 12.50
C TYR A 94 6.37 3.61 13.08
N LEU A 95 5.09 3.98 13.08
CA LEU A 95 4.56 5.06 13.93
C LEU A 95 4.27 4.58 15.36
N PHE A 96 4.44 3.30 15.67
CA PHE A 96 4.11 2.76 17.00
C PHE A 96 5.29 2.02 17.64
N ALA A 97 6.29 1.63 16.86
CA ALA A 97 7.55 1.11 17.38
C ALA A 97 8.72 1.43 16.45
N CYS A 98 9.93 1.47 17.01
CA CYS A 98 11.13 1.62 16.20
C CYS A 98 11.41 0.34 15.39
N PRO A 99 11.88 0.41 14.13
CA PRO A 99 12.20 -0.80 13.35
C PRO A 99 13.15 -1.79 14.05
N GLN A 100 14.01 -1.34 14.97
CA GLN A 100 14.90 -2.23 15.73
C GLN A 100 14.19 -3.01 16.85
N GLU A 101 13.05 -2.53 17.34
CA GLU A 101 12.23 -3.19 18.36
C GLU A 101 11.22 -4.16 17.74
N VAL A 102 10.90 -3.94 16.46
CA VAL A 102 10.02 -4.79 15.68
C VAL A 102 10.76 -6.08 15.28
N SER A 103 10.09 -7.22 15.42
CA SER A 103 10.70 -8.51 15.07
C SER A 103 11.15 -8.54 13.60
N THR A 104 12.24 -9.28 13.31
CA THR A 104 12.78 -9.41 11.96
C THR A 104 11.74 -9.95 10.97
N ARG A 105 10.87 -10.88 11.40
CA ARG A 105 9.78 -11.44 10.58
C ARG A 105 8.83 -10.34 10.09
N ILE A 106 8.39 -9.48 11.00
CA ILE A 106 7.46 -8.38 10.71
C ILE A 106 8.12 -7.36 9.77
N ASN A 107 9.37 -6.97 10.07
CA ASN A 107 10.15 -6.08 9.21
C ASN A 107 10.26 -6.63 7.78
N ILE A 108 10.54 -7.92 7.61
CA ILE A 108 10.61 -8.59 6.30
C ILE A 108 9.25 -8.58 5.60
N ALA A 109 8.16 -8.89 6.31
CA ALA A 109 6.82 -8.88 5.74
C ALA A 109 6.41 -7.49 5.22
N ILE A 110 6.62 -6.45 6.03
CA ILE A 110 6.38 -5.05 5.64
C ILE A 110 7.27 -4.67 4.45
N PHE A 111 8.56 -5.04 4.49
CA PHE A 111 9.50 -4.74 3.41
C PHE A 111 9.09 -5.36 2.07
N ILE A 112 8.69 -6.64 2.07
CA ILE A 112 8.23 -7.34 0.86
C ILE A 112 6.96 -6.68 0.32
N GLN A 113 5.94 -6.44 1.17
CA GLN A 113 4.70 -5.77 0.77
C GLN A 113 4.96 -4.40 0.14
N THR A 114 5.72 -3.56 0.84
CA THR A 114 5.96 -2.16 0.44
C THR A 114 6.84 -2.08 -0.81
N SER A 115 7.87 -2.93 -0.92
CA SER A 115 8.71 -3.01 -2.12
C SER A 115 7.91 -3.43 -3.34
N MET A 116 7.07 -4.45 -3.22
CA MET A 116 6.21 -4.88 -4.33
C MET A 116 5.19 -3.82 -4.74
N ALA A 117 4.65 -3.06 -3.78
CA ALA A 117 3.79 -1.92 -4.07
C ALA A 117 4.54 -0.78 -4.78
N CYS A 118 5.79 -0.49 -4.39
CA CYS A 118 6.65 0.48 -5.05
C CYS A 118 6.95 0.09 -6.51
N ILE A 119 7.30 -1.17 -6.76
CA ILE A 119 7.56 -1.67 -8.12
C ILE A 119 6.30 -1.53 -8.99
N LEU A 120 5.14 -1.92 -8.45
CA LEU A 120 3.84 -1.76 -9.13
C LEU A 120 3.51 -0.30 -9.43
N PHE A 121 3.79 0.60 -8.48
CA PHE A 121 3.60 2.03 -8.65
C PHE A 121 4.49 2.61 -9.76
N ILE A 122 5.78 2.26 -9.77
CA ILE A 122 6.73 2.71 -10.81
C ILE A 122 6.28 2.22 -12.19
N MET A 123 5.91 0.94 -12.32
CA MET A 123 5.41 0.39 -13.58
C MET A 123 4.10 1.07 -14.01
N THR A 124 3.21 1.36 -13.06
CA THR A 124 1.97 2.11 -13.30
C THR A 124 2.28 3.49 -13.87
N LEU A 125 3.11 4.28 -13.19
CA LEU A 125 3.50 5.61 -13.66
C LEU A 125 4.15 5.54 -15.05
N TRP A 126 5.07 4.60 -15.27
CA TRP A 126 5.72 4.44 -16.56
C TRP A 126 4.71 4.14 -17.69
N LEU A 127 3.73 3.26 -17.45
CA LEU A 127 2.64 2.99 -18.40
C LEU A 127 1.78 4.24 -18.64
N GLN A 128 1.46 4.99 -17.60
CA GLN A 128 0.67 6.21 -17.71
C GLN A 128 1.41 7.28 -18.52
N PHE A 129 2.70 7.52 -18.28
CA PHE A 129 3.47 8.52 -19.02
C PHE A 129 3.73 8.11 -20.48
N THR A 130 4.05 6.83 -20.74
CA THR A 130 4.51 6.41 -22.07
C THR A 130 3.41 5.92 -23.00
N ARG A 131 2.32 5.36 -22.46
CA ARG A 131 1.26 4.69 -23.26
C ARG A 131 -0.14 5.24 -23.01
N TYR A 132 -0.42 5.73 -21.79
CA TYR A 132 -1.76 6.17 -21.39
C TYR A 132 -1.76 7.56 -20.71
N PRO A 133 -1.22 8.62 -21.35
CA PRO A 133 -1.03 9.93 -20.69
C PRO A 133 -2.35 10.58 -20.26
N LYS A 134 -3.44 10.32 -20.99
CA LYS A 134 -4.79 10.77 -20.63
C LYS A 134 -5.25 10.25 -19.25
N SER A 135 -4.64 9.18 -18.75
CA SER A 135 -5.01 8.60 -17.44
C SER A 135 -4.49 9.40 -16.23
N LEU A 136 -3.47 10.25 -16.42
CA LEU A 136 -2.79 10.96 -15.32
C LEU A 136 -3.73 11.90 -14.56
N ALA A 137 -4.68 12.53 -15.26
CA ALA A 137 -5.69 13.39 -14.64
C ALA A 137 -6.55 12.62 -13.61
N PHE A 138 -6.88 11.36 -13.90
CA PHE A 138 -7.64 10.52 -12.97
C PHE A 138 -6.80 10.06 -11.78
N ALA A 139 -5.50 9.82 -11.99
CA ALA A 139 -4.58 9.48 -10.92
C ALA A 139 -4.48 10.59 -9.87
N LYS A 140 -4.28 11.85 -10.28
CA LYS A 140 -4.21 12.99 -9.35
C LYS A 140 -5.46 13.09 -8.47
N LYS A 141 -6.65 12.95 -9.07
CA LYS A 141 -7.93 12.97 -8.34
C LYS A 141 -8.05 11.79 -7.37
N ALA A 142 -7.58 10.61 -7.76
CA ALA A 142 -7.60 9.42 -6.92
C ALA A 142 -6.71 9.60 -5.69
N TRP A 143 -5.47 10.06 -5.88
CA TRP A 143 -4.53 10.36 -4.79
C TRP A 143 -5.11 11.33 -3.78
N PHE A 144 -5.64 12.47 -4.25
CA PHE A 144 -6.26 13.45 -3.36
C PHE A 144 -7.40 12.84 -2.53
N LYS A 145 -8.32 12.12 -3.17
CA LYS A 145 -9.44 11.46 -2.49
C LYS A 145 -8.97 10.44 -1.46
N ASN A 146 -8.01 9.60 -1.83
CA ASN A 146 -7.53 8.54 -0.95
C ASN A 146 -6.79 9.14 0.24
N ILE A 147 -5.89 10.12 0.03
CA ILE A 147 -5.19 10.81 1.12
C ILE A 147 -6.20 11.46 2.07
N VAL A 148 -7.17 12.22 1.55
CA VAL A 148 -8.21 12.85 2.39
C VAL A 148 -8.99 11.81 3.17
N MET A 149 -9.40 10.72 2.52
CA MET A 149 -10.13 9.62 3.18
C MET A 149 -9.32 9.01 4.33
N TYR A 150 -8.05 8.65 4.09
CA TYR A 150 -7.21 8.04 5.13
C TYR A 150 -6.89 9.03 6.25
N VAL A 151 -6.58 10.28 5.94
CA VAL A 151 -6.31 11.32 6.95
C VAL A 151 -7.55 11.54 7.83
N VAL A 152 -8.73 11.72 7.22
CA VAL A 152 -9.97 11.91 7.98
C VAL A 152 -10.29 10.68 8.83
N LEU A 153 -10.16 9.48 8.27
CA LEU A 153 -10.41 8.24 9.00
C LEU A 153 -9.45 8.10 10.20
N ILE A 154 -8.15 8.32 10.00
CA ILE A 154 -7.14 8.25 11.07
C ILE A 154 -7.45 9.30 12.15
N ILE A 155 -7.76 10.53 11.78
CA ILE A 155 -8.11 11.58 12.76
C ILE A 155 -9.32 11.16 13.60
N ILE A 156 -10.38 10.64 12.97
CA ILE A 156 -11.57 10.18 13.69
C ILE A 156 -11.22 9.04 14.65
N LEU A 157 -10.51 8.02 14.16
CA LEU A 157 -10.16 6.85 14.95
C LEU A 157 -9.27 7.20 16.15
N GLU A 158 -8.23 8.01 15.93
CA GLU A 158 -7.32 8.48 16.99
C GLU A 158 -7.99 9.43 17.98
N SER A 159 -9.06 10.14 17.57
CA SER A 159 -9.84 10.99 18.49
C SER A 159 -10.72 10.17 19.44
N ILE A 160 -11.12 8.96 19.04
CA ILE A 160 -11.99 8.08 19.83
C ILE A 160 -11.16 7.09 20.64
N PHE A 161 -10.09 6.55 20.04
CA PHE A 161 -9.20 5.55 20.62
C PHE A 161 -7.75 6.02 20.43
N PRO A 162 -7.27 6.93 21.29
CA PRO A 162 -5.94 7.51 21.13
C PRO A 162 -4.85 6.45 21.30
N SER A 163 -3.96 6.39 20.32
CA SER A 163 -2.80 5.51 20.31
C SER A 163 -1.58 6.15 20.97
N ASN A 164 -0.69 5.33 21.50
CA ASN A 164 0.62 5.77 21.95
C ASN A 164 1.61 5.75 20.79
N PHE A 165 1.86 6.91 20.21
CA PHE A 165 2.89 7.08 19.19
C PHE A 165 4.28 6.98 19.84
N HIS A 166 5.17 6.24 19.19
CA HIS A 166 6.59 6.28 19.57
C HIS A 166 7.19 7.66 19.25
N ASP A 167 8.39 7.96 19.70
CA ASP A 167 9.11 9.19 19.37
C ASP A 167 10.38 8.96 18.54
N TRP A 168 10.65 7.74 18.07
CA TRP A 168 11.94 7.39 17.46
C TRP A 168 12.20 8.17 16.17
N TRP A 169 11.17 8.59 15.45
CA TRP A 169 11.32 9.44 14.26
C TRP A 169 11.66 10.91 14.58
N TYR A 170 11.55 11.34 15.84
CA TYR A 170 12.06 12.64 16.31
C TYR A 170 13.54 12.57 16.71
N THR A 171 14.13 11.38 16.88
CA THR A 171 15.54 11.25 17.29
C THR A 171 16.51 11.87 16.28
N TRP A 172 16.15 11.92 14.99
CA TRP A 172 16.91 12.64 13.95
C TRP A 172 16.89 14.17 14.11
N LEU A 173 15.96 14.71 14.89
CA LEU A 173 15.81 16.16 15.16
C LEU A 173 16.47 16.57 16.47
N ILE A 174 16.83 15.61 17.33
CA ILE A 174 17.56 15.85 18.57
C ILE A 174 19.03 15.62 18.25
N PRO A 175 19.89 16.65 18.34
CA PRO A 175 21.33 16.46 18.17
C PRO A 175 21.78 15.39 19.16
N SER A 176 22.44 14.34 18.67
CA SER A 176 23.12 13.38 19.54
C SER A 176 24.11 14.17 20.38
N ASN A 177 23.79 14.37 21.66
CA ASN A 177 24.69 15.07 22.58
C ASN A 177 25.97 14.23 22.66
N PRO A 178 27.13 14.74 22.19
CA PRO A 178 28.39 14.05 22.32
C PRO A 178 28.90 14.33 23.73
N HIS A 179 28.38 13.59 24.70
CA HIS A 179 28.99 13.49 26.03
C HIS A 179 29.70 12.15 26.13
#